data_AF-A0A5K8AFS8-F1
#
_entry.id   AF-A0A5K8AFS8-F1
#
_cell.length_a   1.000
_cell.length_b   1.000
_cell.length_c   1.000
_cell.angle_alpha   90.00
_cell.angle_beta   90.00
_cell.angle_gamma   90.00
#
_symmetry.space_group_name_H-M   'P 1'
#
loop_
_entity.id
_entity.type
_entity.pdbx_description
1 polymer ?
#
loop_
_entity_poly.entity_id
_entity_poly.type
_entity_poly.pdbx_seq_one_letter_code
_entity_poly.pdbx_strand_id
1 'polypeptide(L)'
;MNFNQIAKQAVDFQKIAFTNWYNAVAIVQEQAASAMETMVSQTDLPMPEEARNAINSWVNACQEEFKRFHSYVESGFSGLEKHLVQETKAVPAKAPKPAAKEKEPVK
;
A
#
# COMPACT_ATOMS: atom_id res chain seq x y z
N MET A 1 -19.30 17.34 6.30
CA MET A 1 -18.39 16.27 5.82
C MET A 1 -17.96 15.43 7.02
N ASN A 2 -18.02 14.11 6.91
CA ASN A 2 -17.67 13.21 8.02
C ASN A 2 -16.16 12.89 7.95
N PHE A 3 -15.43 13.04 9.05
CA PHE A 3 -13.97 12.85 9.11
C PHE A 3 -13.54 11.47 8.58
N ASN A 4 -14.29 10.43 8.91
CA ASN A 4 -14.04 9.06 8.44
C ASN A 4 -14.13 8.91 6.92
N GLN A 5 -15.00 9.69 6.26
CA GLN A 5 -15.12 9.66 4.79
C GLN A 5 -13.92 10.33 4.12
N ILE A 6 -13.43 11.43 4.68
CA ILE A 6 -12.23 12.13 4.18
C ILE A 6 -10.99 11.25 4.39
N ALA A 7 -10.85 10.63 5.57
CA ALA A 7 -9.76 9.72 5.87
C ALA A 7 -9.76 8.50 4.92
N LYS A 8 -10.93 7.90 4.68
CA LYS A 8 -11.07 6.80 3.71
C LYS A 8 -10.67 7.24 2.30
N GLN A 9 -11.14 8.39 1.83
CA GLN A 9 -10.79 8.90 0.49
C GLN A 9 -9.28 9.15 0.35
N ALA A 10 -8.63 9.68 1.39
CA ALA A 10 -7.18 9.87 1.39
C ALA A 10 -6.42 8.54 1.32
N VAL A 11 -6.83 7.53 2.10
CA VAL A 11 -6.23 6.18 2.08
C VAL A 11 -6.42 5.52 0.71
N ASP A 12 -7.64 5.57 0.16
CA ASP A 12 -7.96 5.00 -1.15
C ASP A 12 -7.11 5.66 -2.26
N PHE A 13 -6.94 7.00 -2.21
CA PHE A 13 -6.08 7.73 -3.14
C PHE A 13 -4.62 7.29 -3.05
N GLN A 14 -4.07 7.21 -1.83
CA GLN A 14 -2.68 6.80 -1.63
C GLN A 14 -2.43 5.36 -2.09
N LYS A 15 -3.40 4.46 -1.86
CA LYS A 15 -3.35 3.08 -2.36
C LYS A 15 -3.27 3.03 -3.88
N ILE A 16 -4.18 3.73 -4.57
CA ILE A 16 -4.19 3.80 -6.04
C ILE A 16 -2.87 4.37 -6.58
N ALA A 17 -2.39 5.47 -5.98
CA ALA A 17 -1.13 6.10 -6.38
C ALA A 17 0.05 5.13 -6.23
N PHE A 18 0.12 4.41 -5.11
CA PHE A 18 1.15 3.41 -4.86
C PHE A 18 1.06 2.24 -5.86
N THR A 19 -0.12 1.66 -6.07
CA THR A 19 -0.31 0.55 -7.02
C THR A 19 0.12 0.95 -8.43
N ASN A 20 -0.24 2.15 -8.87
CA ASN A 20 0.15 2.65 -10.20
C ASN A 20 1.67 2.84 -10.32
N TRP A 21 2.29 3.45 -9.31
CA TRP A 21 3.74 3.60 -9.26
C TRP A 21 4.46 2.25 -9.25
N TYR A 22 3.98 1.30 -8.42
CA TYR A 22 4.55 -0.04 -8.34
C TYR A 22 4.51 -0.74 -9.70
N ASN A 23 3.37 -0.72 -10.38
CA ASN A 23 3.23 -1.32 -11.70
C ASN A 23 4.18 -0.69 -12.73
N ALA A 24 4.33 0.64 -12.70
CA ALA A 24 5.26 1.34 -13.60
C ALA A 24 6.71 0.93 -13.33
N VAL A 25 7.13 0.86 -12.07
CA VAL A 25 8.50 0.46 -11.70
C VAL A 25 8.74 -1.02 -11.99
N ALA A 26 7.74 -1.89 -11.79
CA ALA A 26 7.83 -3.31 -12.11
C ALA A 26 8.11 -3.53 -13.62
N ILE A 27 7.41 -2.78 -14.49
CA ILE A 27 7.66 -2.81 -15.94
C ILE A 27 9.10 -2.37 -16.26
N VAL A 28 9.60 -1.30 -15.62
CA VAL A 28 10.97 -0.81 -15.84
C VAL A 28 12.01 -1.85 -15.39
N GLN A 29 11.80 -2.51 -14.25
CA GLN A 29 12.67 -3.60 -13.78
C GLN A 29 12.69 -4.78 -14.75
N GLU A 30 11.53 -5.18 -15.28
CA GLU A 30 11.42 -6.26 -16.27
C GLU A 30 12.15 -5.91 -17.57
N GLN A 31 11.96 -4.69 -18.07
CA GLN A 31 12.67 -4.19 -19.26
C GLN A 31 14.19 -4.11 -19.03
N ALA A 32 14.63 -3.63 -17.87
CA ALA A 32 16.05 -3.56 -17.53
C ALA A 32 16.68 -4.96 -17.44
N ALA A 33 15.99 -5.92 -16.81
CA ALA A 33 16.42 -7.32 -16.73
C ALA A 33 16.58 -7.95 -18.12
N SER A 34 15.57 -7.78 -18.98
CA SER A 34 15.61 -8.28 -20.36
C SER A 34 16.72 -7.63 -21.20
N ALA A 35 16.93 -6.33 -21.06
CA ALA A 35 18.02 -5.62 -21.74
C ALA A 35 19.40 -6.11 -21.27
N MET A 36 19.56 -6.37 -19.97
CA MET A 36 20.79 -6.91 -19.41
C MET A 36 21.07 -8.33 -19.92
N GLU A 37 20.06 -9.20 -19.97
CA GLU A 37 20.17 -10.54 -20.53
C GLU A 37 20.54 -10.51 -22.03
N THR A 38 19.93 -9.59 -22.78
CA THR A 38 20.25 -9.37 -24.20
C THR A 38 21.69 -8.90 -24.38
N MET A 39 22.15 -7.96 -23.55
CA MET A 39 23.53 -7.49 -23.59
C MET A 39 24.52 -8.64 -23.32
N VAL A 40 24.29 -9.43 -22.27
CA VAL A 40 25.14 -10.56 -21.88
C VAL A 40 25.14 -11.70 -22.89
N SER A 41 24.07 -11.85 -23.68
CA SER A 41 23.98 -12.86 -24.73
C SER A 41 24.57 -12.42 -26.07
N GLN A 42 24.54 -11.12 -26.38
CA GLN A 42 25.03 -10.59 -27.66
C GLN A 42 26.50 -10.13 -27.64
N THR A 43 27.07 -9.87 -26.47
CA THR A 43 28.49 -9.53 -26.39
C THR A 43 29.35 -10.79 -26.54
N ASP A 44 30.31 -10.79 -27.47
CA ASP A 44 31.46 -11.72 -27.55
C ASP A 44 32.42 -11.58 -26.33
N LEU A 45 31.91 -11.12 -25.19
CA LEU A 45 32.64 -11.00 -23.95
C LEU A 45 32.85 -12.41 -23.37
N PRO A 46 34.10 -12.85 -23.13
CA PRO A 46 34.37 -14.07 -22.39
C PRO A 46 33.97 -13.87 -20.93
N MET A 47 32.68 -14.09 -20.64
CA MET A 47 32.12 -13.99 -19.29
C MET A 47 32.16 -15.36 -18.62
N PRO A 48 32.83 -15.51 -17.46
CA PRO A 48 32.78 -16.73 -16.66
C PRO A 48 31.35 -17.09 -16.27
N GLU A 49 31.05 -18.38 -16.14
CA GLU A 49 29.72 -18.89 -15.76
C GLU A 49 29.26 -18.32 -14.42
N GLU A 50 30.18 -18.16 -13.47
CA GLU A 50 29.91 -17.58 -12.15
C GLU A 50 29.38 -16.14 -12.25
N ALA A 51 29.90 -15.35 -13.20
CA ALA A 51 29.48 -13.97 -13.40
C ALA A 51 28.06 -13.89 -13.98
N ARG A 52 27.71 -14.78 -14.92
CA ARG A 52 26.33 -14.91 -15.42
C ARG A 52 25.35 -15.29 -14.31
N ASN A 53 25.72 -16.27 -13.50
CA ASN A 53 24.90 -16.73 -12.38
C ASN A 53 24.72 -15.64 -11.31
N ALA A 54 25.76 -14.85 -11.04
CA ALA A 54 25.68 -13.72 -10.11
C ALA A 54 24.71 -12.62 -10.62
N ILE A 55 24.77 -12.29 -11.92
CA ILE A 55 23.85 -11.32 -12.55
C ILE A 55 22.41 -11.80 -12.44
N ASN A 56 22.13 -13.05 -12.83
CA ASN A 56 20.79 -13.62 -12.78
C ASN A 56 20.25 -13.65 -11.34
N SER A 57 21.09 -14.05 -10.38
CA SER A 57 20.72 -14.08 -8.97
C SER A 57 20.41 -12.69 -8.43
N TRP A 58 21.19 -11.67 -8.81
CA TRP A 58 20.97 -10.29 -8.40
C TRP A 58 19.67 -9.71 -8.98
N VAL A 59 19.39 -9.96 -10.26
CA VAL A 59 18.13 -9.57 -10.90
C VAL A 59 16.93 -10.20 -10.20
N ASN A 60 16.99 -11.50 -9.94
CA ASN A 60 15.92 -12.24 -9.25
C ASN A 60 15.70 -11.70 -7.84
N ALA A 61 16.77 -11.50 -7.06
CA ALA A 61 16.67 -10.94 -5.71
C ALA A 61 16.05 -9.54 -5.71
N CYS A 62 16.40 -8.69 -6.67
CA CYS A 62 15.80 -7.36 -6.82
C CYS A 62 14.29 -7.43 -7.08
N GLN A 63 13.86 -8.32 -7.98
CA GLN A 63 12.45 -8.53 -8.28
C GLN A 63 11.67 -9.11 -7.09
N GLU A 64 12.25 -10.06 -6.36
CA GLU A 64 11.65 -10.65 -5.18
C GLU A 64 11.47 -9.63 -4.06
N GLU A 65 12.49 -8.84 -3.76
CA GLU A 65 12.42 -7.80 -2.73
C GLU A 65 11.43 -6.70 -3.12
N PHE A 66 11.33 -6.35 -4.41
CA PHE A 66 10.32 -5.40 -4.88
C PHE A 66 8.90 -5.93 -4.71
N LYS A 67 8.65 -7.20 -5.03
CA LYS A 67 7.36 -7.88 -4.76
C LYS A 67 7.04 -7.91 -3.27
N ARG A 68 8.03 -8.23 -2.43
CA ARG A 68 7.89 -8.27 -0.98
C ARG A 68 7.53 -6.89 -0.42
N PHE A 69 8.16 -5.83 -0.91
CA PHE A 69 7.84 -4.45 -0.56
C PHE A 69 6.38 -4.11 -0.90
N HIS A 70 5.91 -4.48 -2.09
CA HIS A 70 4.51 -4.30 -2.47
C HIS A 70 3.54 -5.02 -1.53
N SER A 71 3.79 -6.31 -1.23
CA SER A 71 2.97 -7.05 -0.28
C SER A 71 2.93 -6.43 1.12
N TYR A 72 4.05 -5.87 1.58
CA TYR A 72 4.13 -5.16 2.86
C TYR A 72 3.25 -3.91 2.86
N VAL A 73 3.33 -3.08 1.81
CA VAL A 73 2.55 -1.85 1.68
C VAL A 73 1.04 -2.15 1.53
N GLU A 74 0.67 -3.14 0.70
CA GLU A 74 -0.72 -3.60 0.56
C GLU A 74 -1.31 -4.11 1.88
N SER A 75 -0.51 -4.81 2.68
CA SER A 75 -0.90 -5.24 4.03
C SER A 75 -1.13 -4.05 4.95
N GLY A 76 -0.31 -3.00 4.84
CA GLY A 76 -0.47 -1.74 5.57
C GLY A 76 -1.79 -1.03 5.22
N PHE A 77 -2.09 -0.88 3.92
CA PHE A 77 -3.37 -0.32 3.47
C PHE A 77 -4.56 -1.12 3.97
N SER A 78 -4.51 -2.45 3.86
CA SER A 78 -5.55 -3.35 4.36
C SER A 78 -5.74 -3.23 5.88
N GLY A 79 -4.67 -2.98 6.63
CA GLY A 79 -4.72 -2.69 8.06
C GLY A 79 -5.45 -1.39 8.36
N LEU A 80 -5.07 -0.30 7.68
CA LEU A 80 -5.69 1.02 7.83
C LEU A 80 -7.19 0.97 7.51
N GLU A 81 -7.57 0.31 6.41
CA GLU A 81 -8.98 0.12 6.02
C GLU A 81 -9.80 -0.59 7.12
N LYS A 82 -9.24 -1.64 7.75
CA LYS A 82 -9.91 -2.36 8.85
C LYS A 82 -10.14 -1.48 10.08
N HIS A 83 -9.15 -0.67 10.47
CA HIS A 83 -9.25 0.19 11.65
C HIS A 83 -10.20 1.38 11.44
N LEU A 84 -10.21 1.99 10.25
CA LEU A 84 -11.15 3.06 9.91
C LEU A 84 -12.62 2.57 9.89
N VAL A 85 -12.86 1.30 9.55
CA VAL A 85 -14.20 0.68 9.63
C VAL A 85 -14.60 0.35 11.07
N GLN A 86 -13.64 0.02 11.95
CA GLN A 86 -13.89 -0.30 13.36
C GLN A 86 -14.33 0.92 14.19
N GLU A 87 -13.72 2.09 14.01
CA GLU A 87 -14.13 3.31 14.75
C GLU A 87 -15.58 3.74 14.46
N THR A 88 -16.16 3.33 13.32
CA THR A 88 -17.55 3.62 12.97
C THR A 88 -18.56 2.79 13.78
N LYS A 89 -18.16 1.65 14.37
CA LYS A 89 -19.08 0.77 15.13
C LYS A 89 -19.11 1.02 16.64
N ALA A 90 -18.23 1.87 17.17
CA ALA A 90 -18.00 1.99 18.62
C ALA A 90 -18.57 3.26 19.27
N VAL A 91 -19.82 3.66 18.99
CA VAL A 91 -20.60 4.52 19.91
C VAL A 91 -22.10 4.19 19.84
N PRO A 92 -22.66 3.40 20.79
CA PRO A 92 -24.06 3.48 21.15
C PRO A 92 -24.21 4.45 22.33
N ALA A 93 -24.36 5.76 22.05
CA ALA A 93 -24.68 6.74 23.07
C ALA A 93 -26.20 6.74 23.31
N LYS A 94 -26.59 6.13 24.43
CA LYS A 94 -27.89 6.19 25.13
C LYS A 94 -28.78 7.36 24.70
N ALA A 95 -29.99 7.02 24.22
CA ALA A 95 -31.10 7.97 24.13
C ALA A 95 -31.47 8.51 25.53
N PRO A 96 -31.60 9.82 25.74
CA PRO A 96 -32.32 10.36 26.88
C PRO A 96 -33.82 10.35 26.56
N LYS A 97 -34.61 9.54 27.28
CA LYS A 97 -36.08 9.68 27.30
C LYS A 97 -36.49 10.91 28.15
N PRO A 98 -37.68 11.50 27.90
CA PRO A 98 -37.92 12.93 28.06
C PRO A 98 -38.62 13.34 29.37
N ALA A 99 -38.42 14.63 29.69
CA ALA A 99 -39.30 15.58 30.39
C ALA A 99 -39.66 15.35 31.88
N ALA A 100 -39.28 16.33 32.71
CA ALA A 100 -40.21 16.90 33.68
C ALA A 100 -39.96 18.41 33.80
N LYS A 101 -41.05 19.15 33.55
CA LYS A 101 -41.18 20.60 33.48
C LYS A 101 -40.99 21.27 34.85
N GLU A 102 -40.54 22.53 34.80
CA GLU A 102 -41.09 23.69 35.49
C GLU A 102 -41.10 23.68 37.03
N LYS A 103 -40.36 24.61 37.63
CA LYS A 103 -40.91 25.73 38.43
C LYS A 103 -39.77 26.66 38.91
N GLU A 104 -39.82 27.90 38.43
CA GLU A 104 -39.37 29.09 39.19
C GLU A 104 -40.01 29.06 40.60
N PRO A 105 -39.37 29.62 41.66
CA PRO A 105 -39.42 31.07 41.86
C PRO A 105 -38.22 31.74 42.60
N VAL A 106 -37.99 33.01 42.24
CA VAL A 106 -37.84 34.22 43.09
C VAL A 106 -37.16 34.08 44.47
N LYS A 107 -36.02 34.76 44.64
CA LYS A 107 -35.93 35.99 45.46
C LYS A 107 -34.68 36.82 45.13
#